data_AF-A0A1Q5BEL4-F1
#
_entry.id   AF-A0A1Q5BEL4-F1
#
_cell.length_a   1.000
_cell.length_b   1.000
_cell.length_c   1.000
_cell.angle_alpha   90.00
_cell.angle_beta   90.00
_cell.angle_gamma   90.00
#
_symmetry.space_group_name_H-M   'P 1'
#
loop_
_entity.id
_entity.type
_entity.pdbx_description
1 polymer ?
#
loop_
_entity_poly.entity_id
_entity_poly.type
_entity_poly.pdbx_seq_one_letter_code
_entity_poly.pdbx_strand_id
1 'polypeptide(L)'
;MAGRVAHFDPRTVRQRYDLMGRSRVHVPMVVDVERRTFLWTDLHLPPSEGHHSVSRHIDELGRAGRDLYQYFSAGRTTLWNPAVWHAAARTDEVAVSRRHGLVRYRRGAGEDTAAFARRIRTLRTPDAEEPHGTESGDGDGVAAVERAAAGKRVLLAVVNGDAAPEKVSGTVYRLLPGPVDGCGLDRVAAGDLVASLG
;
A
#
# COMPACT_ATOMS: atom_id res chain seq x y z
N MET A 1 7.27 33.49 28.80
CA MET A 1 7.52 32.41 27.82
C MET A 1 6.19 31.70 27.58
N ALA A 2 5.49 32.04 26.50
CA ALA A 2 4.20 31.43 26.17
C ALA A 2 4.44 30.17 25.32
N GLY A 3 4.13 29.00 25.87
CA GLY A 3 4.18 27.73 25.14
C GLY A 3 3.08 27.70 24.08
N ARG A 4 3.45 27.59 22.81
CA ARG A 4 2.49 27.31 21.73
C ARG A 4 1.95 25.90 21.92
N VAL A 5 0.67 25.80 22.30
CA VAL A 5 -0.10 24.57 22.13
C VAL A 5 -0.28 24.37 20.63
N ALA A 6 0.25 23.27 20.09
CA ALA A 6 0.02 22.92 18.69
C ALA A 6 -1.49 22.72 18.49
N HIS A 7 -2.09 23.57 17.66
CA HIS A 7 -3.52 23.50 17.35
C HIS A 7 -3.77 22.23 16.54
N PHE A 8 -4.66 21.36 17.02
CA PHE A 8 -5.05 20.14 16.32
C PHE A 8 -5.72 20.51 14.98
N ASP A 9 -5.13 20.09 13.86
CA ASP A 9 -5.72 20.23 12.52
C ASP A 9 -6.27 18.88 12.03
N PRO A 10 -7.60 18.69 11.99
CA PRO A 10 -8.24 17.44 11.54
C PRO A 10 -7.98 17.10 10.05
N ARG A 11 -7.39 18.01 9.26
CA ARG A 11 -6.92 17.72 7.89
C ARG A 11 -5.61 16.94 7.85
N THR A 12 -4.83 16.96 8.93
CA THR A 12 -3.54 16.25 9.04
C THR A 12 -3.69 14.79 9.50
N VAL A 13 -4.90 14.39 9.92
CA VAL A 13 -5.22 13.03 10.34
C VAL A 13 -5.24 12.12 9.13
N ARG A 14 -4.20 11.29 8.99
CA ARG A 14 -3.97 10.37 7.84
C ARG A 14 -4.85 9.12 7.85
N GLN A 15 -5.56 8.87 8.95
CA GLN A 15 -6.45 7.72 9.10
C GLN A 15 -7.89 8.22 9.29
N ARG A 16 -8.60 8.45 8.17
CA ARG A 16 -10.03 8.74 8.17
C ARG A 16 -10.77 7.45 7.91
N TYR A 17 -11.36 6.89 8.97
CA TYR A 17 -12.37 5.86 8.79
C TYR A 17 -13.63 6.52 8.24
N ASP A 18 -14.08 6.07 7.07
CA ASP A 18 -15.40 6.42 6.58
C ASP A 18 -16.42 5.63 7.41
N LEU A 19 -17.00 6.28 8.42
CA LEU A 19 -18.02 5.69 9.30
C LEU A 19 -19.42 5.72 8.66
N MET A 20 -19.53 5.99 7.36
CA MET A 20 -20.80 6.01 6.65
C MET A 20 -21.26 4.58 6.34
N GLY A 21 -21.92 3.94 7.31
CA GLY A 21 -22.57 2.63 7.16
C GLY A 21 -23.32 2.22 8.43
N ARG A 22 -24.42 1.46 8.30
CA ARG A 22 -25.20 0.94 9.45
C ARG A 22 -24.47 -0.23 10.13
N SER A 23 -23.29 0.00 10.68
CA SER A 23 -22.49 -1.01 11.38
C SER A 23 -22.78 -0.97 12.89
N ARG A 24 -23.13 -2.11 13.50
CA ARG A 24 -23.47 -2.22 14.94
C ARG A 24 -22.65 -3.24 15.73
N VAL A 25 -21.69 -3.93 15.10
CA VAL A 25 -20.84 -4.92 15.80
C VAL A 25 -19.37 -4.58 15.55
N HIS A 26 -18.63 -4.41 16.65
CA HIS A 26 -17.18 -4.30 16.66
C HIS A 26 -16.61 -5.61 17.24
N VAL A 27 -15.78 -6.31 16.46
CA VAL A 27 -15.09 -7.55 16.87
C VAL A 27 -13.86 -7.18 17.74
N PRO A 28 -13.46 -8.00 18.73
CA PRO A 28 -12.78 -7.49 19.90
C PRO A 28 -11.31 -7.17 19.68
N MET A 29 -10.83 -6.22 20.48
CA MET A 29 -9.42 -6.06 20.81
C MET A 29 -8.87 -7.39 21.36
N VAL A 30 -7.90 -7.98 20.68
CA VAL A 30 -7.18 -9.17 21.17
C VAL A 30 -5.96 -8.70 21.95
N VAL A 31 -5.82 -9.14 23.20
CA VAL A 31 -4.67 -8.81 24.05
C VAL A 31 -3.86 -10.07 24.31
N ASP A 32 -2.62 -10.09 23.85
CA ASP A 32 -1.63 -11.12 24.19
C ASP A 32 -0.85 -10.62 25.43
N VAL A 33 -1.22 -11.16 26.59
CA VAL A 33 -0.65 -10.75 27.89
C VAL A 33 0.79 -11.21 28.05
N GLU A 34 1.14 -12.37 27.51
CA GLU A 34 2.49 -12.94 27.58
C GLU A 34 3.48 -12.09 26.78
N ARG A 35 3.09 -11.72 25.55
CA ARG A 35 3.94 -10.92 24.65
C ARG A 35 3.75 -9.41 24.84
N ARG A 36 2.81 -8.99 25.69
CA ARG A 36 2.42 -7.59 25.93
C ARG A 36 2.08 -6.85 24.63
N THR A 37 1.33 -7.50 23.75
CA THR A 37 0.86 -6.91 22.49
C THR A 37 -0.66 -6.88 22.46
N PHE A 38 -1.22 -5.94 21.70
CA PHE A 38 -2.65 -5.92 21.43
C PHE A 38 -2.91 -5.75 19.94
N LEU A 39 -4.00 -6.33 19.47
CA LEU A 39 -4.50 -6.19 18.12
C LEU A 39 -5.92 -5.62 18.15
N TRP A 40 -6.09 -4.45 17.56
CA TRP A 40 -7.40 -3.84 17.32
C TRP A 40 -7.74 -4.01 15.84
N THR A 41 -8.92 -4.56 15.55
CA THR A 41 -9.41 -4.67 14.17
C THR A 41 -10.86 -4.21 14.09
N ASP A 42 -11.16 -3.29 13.18
CA ASP A 42 -12.53 -2.89 12.89
C ASP A 42 -13.12 -3.87 11.87
N LEU A 43 -13.55 -5.03 12.36
CA LEU A 43 -14.17 -6.05 11.52
C LEU A 43 -15.67 -5.80 11.43
N HIS A 44 -16.14 -5.51 10.21
CA HIS A 44 -17.54 -5.29 9.91
C HIS A 44 -18.21 -6.63 9.58
N LEU A 45 -19.04 -7.13 10.49
CA LEU A 45 -19.88 -8.29 10.24
C LEU A 45 -21.27 -7.83 9.77
N PRO A 46 -21.83 -8.39 8.69
CA PRO A 46 -23.20 -8.10 8.29
C PRO A 46 -24.17 -8.51 9.43
N PRO A 47 -25.24 -7.75 9.67
CA PRO A 47 -26.18 -8.07 10.74
C PRO A 47 -26.89 -9.40 10.43
N SER A 48 -26.85 -10.33 11.38
CA SER A 48 -27.85 -11.40 11.48
C SER A 48 -29.01 -10.92 12.35
N GLU A 49 -30.24 -11.34 12.03
CA GLU A 49 -31.40 -11.02 12.88
C GLU A 49 -31.24 -11.66 14.27
N GLY A 50 -31.37 -10.87 15.35
CA GLY A 50 -31.38 -11.36 16.74
C GLY A 50 -30.37 -10.69 17.67
N HIS A 51 -30.25 -11.23 18.90
CA HIS A 51 -29.26 -10.81 19.89
C HIS A 51 -27.87 -11.35 19.53
N HIS A 52 -26.86 -10.48 19.51
CA HIS A 52 -25.46 -10.86 19.27
C HIS A 52 -24.94 -11.75 20.41
N SER A 53 -24.94 -13.06 20.19
CA SER A 53 -24.48 -14.05 21.16
C SER A 53 -23.11 -14.56 20.78
N VAL A 54 -22.09 -14.23 21.58
CA VAL A 54 -20.71 -14.69 21.38
C VAL A 54 -20.64 -16.22 21.33
N SER A 55 -21.40 -16.90 22.18
CA SER A 55 -21.43 -18.37 22.21
C SER A 55 -22.00 -19.00 20.93
N ARG A 56 -22.95 -18.33 20.25
CA ARG A 56 -23.50 -18.79 18.97
C ARG A 56 -22.55 -18.58 17.79
N HIS A 57 -21.63 -17.63 17.88
CA HIS A 57 -20.70 -17.26 16.80
C HIS A 57 -19.24 -17.64 17.11
N ILE A 58 -18.99 -18.51 18.09
CA ILE A 58 -17.64 -18.81 18.59
C ILE A 58 -16.69 -19.32 17.48
N ASP A 59 -17.19 -20.13 16.55
CA ASP A 59 -16.38 -20.68 15.46
C ASP A 59 -16.07 -19.65 14.36
N GLU A 60 -17.00 -18.74 14.08
CA GLU A 60 -16.82 -17.66 13.11
C GLU A 60 -15.87 -16.59 13.66
N LEU A 61 -16.06 -16.22 14.93
CA LEU A 61 -15.16 -15.33 15.66
C LEU A 61 -13.77 -15.94 15.85
N GLY A 62 -13.69 -17.25 16.11
CA GLY A 62 -12.43 -17.98 16.22
C GLY A 62 -11.66 -18.02 14.90
N ARG A 63 -12.34 -18.21 13.77
CA ARG A 63 -11.76 -18.13 12.43
C ARG A 63 -11.29 -16.72 12.10
N ALA A 64 -12.14 -15.71 12.28
CA ALA A 64 -11.77 -14.32 12.07
C ALA A 64 -10.57 -13.92 12.95
N GLY A 65 -10.57 -14.30 14.23
CA GLY A 65 -9.46 -14.05 15.15
C GLY A 65 -8.16 -14.73 14.73
N ARG A 66 -8.22 -15.99 14.27
CA ARG A 66 -7.06 -16.72 13.73
C ARG A 66 -6.52 -16.04 12.48
N ASP A 67 -7.38 -15.70 11.52
CA ASP A 67 -6.99 -15.11 10.23
C ASP A 67 -6.36 -13.73 10.45
N LEU A 68 -6.96 -12.92 11.33
CA LEU A 68 -6.41 -11.64 11.75
C LEU A 68 -5.06 -11.83 12.46
N TYR A 69 -4.97 -12.72 13.45
CA TYR A 69 -3.72 -12.97 14.15
C TYR A 69 -2.61 -13.42 13.19
N GLN A 70 -2.90 -14.34 12.28
CA GLN A 70 -1.96 -14.80 11.27
C GLN A 70 -1.55 -13.67 10.33
N TYR A 71 -2.50 -12.86 9.87
CA TYR A 71 -2.25 -11.68 9.03
C TYR A 71 -1.34 -10.67 9.72
N PHE A 72 -1.60 -10.32 10.98
CA PHE A 72 -0.80 -9.35 11.72
C PHE A 72 0.56 -9.91 12.17
N SER A 73 0.65 -11.21 12.41
CA SER A 73 1.90 -11.89 12.81
C SER A 73 2.85 -12.17 11.64
N ALA A 74 2.31 -12.36 10.43
CA ALA A 74 3.11 -12.59 9.22
C ALA A 74 3.66 -11.29 8.58
N GLY A 75 3.28 -10.12 9.13
CA GLY A 75 3.62 -8.80 8.60
C GLY A 75 2.50 -8.21 7.74
N ARG A 76 2.35 -6.88 7.77
CA ARG A 76 1.29 -6.19 7.02
C ARG A 76 1.57 -6.27 5.53
N THR A 77 0.62 -6.80 4.75
CA THR A 77 0.62 -6.59 3.31
C THR A 77 0.43 -5.10 3.04
N THR A 78 1.45 -4.46 2.47
CA THR A 78 1.37 -3.05 2.06
C THR A 78 1.05 -2.97 0.57
N LEU A 79 0.74 -1.77 0.07
CA LEU A 79 0.59 -1.48 -1.37
C LEU A 79 1.73 -2.06 -2.22
N TRP A 80 2.92 -2.18 -1.62
CA TRP A 80 4.11 -2.76 -2.20
C TRP A 80 3.89 -4.15 -2.77
N ASN A 81 3.21 -5.04 -2.03
CA ASN A 81 3.08 -6.43 -2.43
C ASN A 81 2.25 -6.62 -3.72
N PRO A 82 1.01 -6.13 -3.82
CA PRO A 82 0.24 -6.25 -5.05
C PRO A 82 0.87 -5.44 -6.20
N ALA A 83 1.48 -4.28 -5.92
CA ALA A 83 2.16 -3.50 -6.96
C ALA A 83 3.36 -4.26 -7.56
N VAL A 84 4.18 -4.91 -6.73
CA VAL A 84 5.34 -5.69 -7.19
C VAL A 84 4.89 -6.90 -7.99
N TRP A 85 3.91 -7.66 -7.50
CA TRP A 85 3.39 -8.83 -8.23
C TRP A 85 2.77 -8.42 -9.57
N HIS A 86 2.00 -7.33 -9.58
CA HIS A 86 1.42 -6.80 -10.81
C HIS A 86 2.50 -6.35 -11.80
N ALA A 87 3.50 -5.58 -11.35
CA ALA A 87 4.61 -5.15 -12.19
C ALA A 87 5.38 -6.36 -12.73
N ALA A 88 5.74 -7.31 -11.86
CA ALA A 88 6.46 -8.52 -12.24
C ALA A 88 5.64 -9.46 -13.13
N ALA A 89 4.32 -9.35 -13.22
CA ALA A 89 3.51 -10.16 -14.13
C ALA A 89 3.32 -9.49 -15.51
N ARG A 90 3.44 -8.16 -15.59
CA ARG A 90 2.99 -7.38 -16.77
C ARG A 90 4.10 -6.63 -17.50
N THR A 91 5.28 -6.50 -16.91
CA THR A 91 6.41 -5.81 -17.52
C THR A 91 7.73 -6.51 -17.19
N ASP A 92 8.72 -6.29 -18.05
CA ASP A 92 10.10 -6.72 -17.83
C ASP A 92 10.96 -5.59 -17.25
N GLU A 93 10.44 -4.37 -17.15
CA GLU A 93 11.14 -3.21 -16.59
C GLU A 93 10.35 -2.60 -15.43
N VAL A 94 11.01 -2.46 -14.28
CA VAL A 94 10.43 -1.88 -13.06
C VAL A 94 11.40 -0.88 -12.43
N ALA A 95 10.91 0.33 -12.14
CA ALA A 95 11.65 1.34 -11.40
C ALA A 95 11.05 1.51 -10.00
N VAL A 96 11.90 1.61 -8.97
CA VAL A 96 11.48 1.77 -7.58
C VAL A 96 12.22 2.95 -6.98
N SER A 97 11.48 4.00 -6.62
CA SER A 97 12.04 5.13 -5.88
C SER A 97 12.19 4.77 -4.41
N ARG A 98 13.36 5.07 -3.86
CA ARG A 98 13.73 4.90 -2.46
C ARG A 98 14.25 6.23 -1.93
N ARG A 99 14.38 6.34 -0.61
CA ARG A 99 14.92 7.54 0.05
C ARG A 99 16.24 8.05 -0.55
N HIS A 100 17.12 7.16 -1.00
CA HIS A 100 18.48 7.50 -1.44
C HIS A 100 18.71 7.33 -2.94
N GLY A 101 17.69 6.93 -3.71
CA GLY A 101 17.86 6.75 -5.14
C GLY A 101 16.70 6.05 -5.83
N LEU A 102 16.73 6.13 -7.16
CA LEU A 102 15.86 5.37 -8.03
C LEU A 102 16.61 4.12 -8.51
N VAL A 103 16.13 2.95 -8.14
CA VAL A 103 16.69 1.68 -8.65
C VAL A 103 15.83 1.13 -9.78
N ARG A 104 16.47 0.42 -10.71
CA ARG A 104 15.81 -0.19 -11.86
C ARG A 104 16.08 -1.69 -11.88
N TYR A 105 15.05 -2.43 -12.28
CA TYR A 105 15.04 -3.86 -12.44
C TYR A 105 14.64 -4.20 -13.88
N ARG A 106 15.41 -5.06 -14.52
CA ARG A 106 15.09 -5.67 -15.81
C ARG A 106 14.99 -7.18 -15.62
N ARG A 107 13.92 -7.82 -16.10
CA ARG A 107 13.76 -9.27 -16.01
C ARG A 107 14.92 -9.97 -16.73
N GLY A 108 15.58 -10.89 -16.05
CA GLY A 108 16.63 -11.72 -16.62
C GLY A 108 16.09 -12.80 -17.57
N ALA A 109 16.94 -13.30 -18.47
CA ALA A 109 16.60 -14.44 -19.31
C ALA A 109 16.29 -15.68 -18.43
N GLY A 110 15.10 -16.26 -18.58
CA GLY A 110 14.66 -17.40 -17.79
C GLY A 110 14.23 -17.07 -16.35
N GLU A 111 14.19 -15.79 -15.96
CA GLU A 111 13.68 -15.38 -14.65
C GLU A 111 12.15 -15.44 -14.63
N ASP A 112 11.59 -16.40 -13.90
CA ASP A 112 10.14 -16.51 -13.74
C ASP A 112 9.54 -15.32 -12.97
N THR A 113 8.22 -15.15 -13.08
CA THR A 113 7.48 -14.06 -12.42
C THR A 113 7.69 -14.01 -10.91
N ALA A 114 7.76 -15.17 -10.23
CA ALA A 114 7.92 -15.22 -8.78
C ALA A 114 9.34 -14.82 -8.35
N ALA A 115 10.35 -15.22 -9.12
CA ALA A 115 11.74 -14.86 -8.93
C ALA A 115 11.93 -13.35 -9.13
N PHE A 116 11.39 -12.79 -10.22
CA PHE A 116 11.45 -11.35 -10.49
C PHE A 116 10.71 -10.53 -9.43
N ALA A 117 9.49 -10.95 -9.06
CA ALA A 117 8.72 -10.32 -7.98
C ALA A 117 9.48 -10.37 -6.64
N ARG A 118 10.13 -11.49 -6.30
CA ARG A 118 10.93 -11.62 -5.08
C ARG A 118 12.15 -10.69 -5.11
N ARG A 119 12.84 -10.57 -6.24
CA ARG A 119 14.01 -9.69 -6.40
C ARG A 119 13.64 -8.22 -6.18
N ILE A 120 12.58 -7.77 -6.84
CA ILE A 120 12.03 -6.41 -6.64
C ILE A 120 11.57 -6.24 -5.20
N ARG A 121 10.72 -7.14 -4.66
CA ARG A 121 10.12 -7.04 -3.31
C ARG A 121 11.16 -6.94 -2.21
N THR A 122 12.24 -7.72 -2.32
CA THR A 122 13.34 -7.73 -1.34
C THR A 122 14.37 -6.65 -1.59
N LEU A 123 14.19 -5.85 -2.65
CA LEU A 123 15.03 -4.70 -2.96
C LEU A 123 16.50 -5.07 -3.23
N ARG A 124 16.77 -6.32 -3.64
CA ARG A 124 18.12 -6.89 -3.84
C ARG A 124 18.52 -6.87 -5.31
N THR A 125 19.83 -6.76 -5.59
CA THR A 125 20.42 -6.89 -6.94
C THR A 125 19.67 -6.11 -8.02
N PRO A 126 19.53 -4.77 -7.89
CA PRO A 126 19.04 -3.94 -8.98
C PRO A 126 20.03 -3.96 -10.15
N ASP A 127 19.52 -3.75 -11.35
CA ASP A 127 20.32 -3.72 -12.58
C ASP A 127 20.98 -2.34 -12.79
N ALA A 128 20.35 -1.29 -12.26
CA ALA A 128 20.92 0.06 -12.20
C ALA A 128 20.41 0.83 -10.99
N GLU A 129 21.22 1.79 -10.52
CA GLU A 129 20.88 2.69 -9.42
C GLU A 129 21.27 4.12 -9.80
N GLU A 130 20.33 5.04 -9.64
CA GLU A 130 20.50 6.48 -9.82
C GLU A 130 20.35 7.13 -8.43
N PRO A 131 21.45 7.53 -7.78
CA PRO A 131 21.40 8.11 -6.44
C PRO A 131 20.67 9.45 -6.46
N HIS A 132 19.90 9.72 -5.42
CA HIS A 132 19.46 11.07 -5.11
C HIS A 132 20.65 11.85 -4.54
N GLY A 133 20.70 13.17 -4.74
CA GLY A 133 21.77 13.99 -4.19
C GLY A 133 21.90 13.87 -2.67
N THR A 134 23.07 14.17 -2.12
CA THR A 134 23.33 14.07 -0.67
C THR A 134 22.64 15.18 0.14
N GLU A 135 22.15 16.24 -0.52
CA GLU A 135 21.40 17.35 0.09
C GLU A 135 19.88 17.21 -0.08
N SER A 136 19.43 16.08 -0.64
CA SER A 136 18.09 15.94 -1.20
C SER A 136 17.02 15.68 -0.14
N GLY A 137 15.96 16.49 -0.16
CA GLY A 137 14.69 16.19 0.51
C GLY A 137 13.80 15.24 -0.31
N ASP A 138 12.58 14.98 0.16
CA ASP A 138 11.61 14.08 -0.49
C ASP A 138 11.31 14.44 -1.97
N GLY A 139 11.60 15.68 -2.40
CA GLY A 139 11.36 16.17 -3.77
C GLY A 139 12.20 15.51 -4.87
N ASP A 140 13.41 15.06 -4.58
CA ASP A 140 14.28 14.44 -5.59
C ASP A 140 13.78 13.07 -6.03
N GLY A 141 13.17 12.33 -5.11
CA GLY A 141 12.51 11.06 -5.40
C GLY A 141 11.34 11.26 -6.36
N VAL A 142 10.54 12.31 -6.14
CA VAL A 142 9.41 12.67 -7.01
C VAL A 142 9.91 13.03 -8.42
N ALA A 143 10.90 13.93 -8.53
CA ALA A 143 11.45 14.33 -9.82
C ALA A 143 12.06 13.16 -10.61
N ALA A 144 12.70 12.20 -9.92
CA ALA A 144 13.24 11.00 -10.56
C ALA A 144 12.13 10.08 -11.09
N VAL A 145 11.05 9.90 -10.33
CA VAL A 145 9.87 9.14 -10.77
C VAL A 145 9.22 9.81 -11.99
N GLU A 146 9.06 11.14 -11.95
CA GLU A 146 8.48 11.91 -13.05
C GLU A 146 9.28 11.75 -14.33
N ARG A 147 10.60 11.92 -14.28
CA ARG A 147 11.50 11.68 -15.43
C ARG A 147 11.44 10.24 -15.92
N ALA A 148 11.35 9.27 -15.01
CA ALA A 148 11.31 7.85 -15.38
C ALA A 148 10.01 7.48 -16.12
N ALA A 149 8.89 8.13 -15.77
CA ALA A 149 7.56 7.88 -16.31
C ALA A 149 7.18 8.78 -17.51
N ALA A 150 7.85 9.93 -17.69
CA ALA A 150 7.52 10.91 -18.71
C ALA A 150 7.45 10.29 -20.13
N GLY A 151 6.37 10.58 -20.85
CA GLY A 151 6.15 10.11 -22.22
C GLY A 151 5.92 8.61 -22.38
N LYS A 152 5.72 7.85 -21.28
CA LYS A 152 5.53 6.40 -21.31
C LYS A 152 4.11 5.98 -20.93
N ARG A 153 3.77 4.74 -21.30
CA ARG A 153 2.63 4.02 -20.73
C ARG A 153 3.09 3.26 -19.49
N VAL A 154 2.54 3.58 -18.32
CA VAL A 154 3.01 3.04 -17.03
C VAL A 154 1.86 2.58 -16.14
N LEU A 155 2.18 1.69 -15.20
CA LEU A 155 1.47 1.60 -13.93
C LEU A 155 2.27 2.40 -12.90
N LEU A 156 1.70 3.48 -12.39
CA LEU A 156 2.31 4.23 -11.29
C LEU A 156 1.69 3.77 -9.95
N ALA A 157 2.49 3.16 -9.09
CA ALA A 157 2.06 2.72 -7.75
C ALA A 157 2.73 3.59 -6.69
N VAL A 158 1.97 4.50 -6.07
CA VAL A 158 2.50 5.51 -5.14
C VAL A 158 1.78 5.52 -3.80
N VAL A 159 2.49 5.81 -2.71
CA VAL A 159 1.85 5.99 -1.40
C VAL A 159 1.15 7.35 -1.36
N ASN A 160 1.90 8.42 -1.66
CA ASN A 160 1.39 9.77 -1.83
C ASN A 160 1.37 10.13 -3.32
N GLY A 161 0.28 10.72 -3.80
CA GLY A 161 0.11 11.11 -5.21
C GLY A 161 0.93 12.33 -5.65
N ASP A 162 2.10 12.56 -5.06
CA ASP A 162 2.87 13.81 -5.17
C ASP A 162 3.56 13.99 -6.54
N ALA A 163 3.72 12.91 -7.31
CA ALA A 163 4.31 12.96 -8.66
C ALA A 163 3.31 13.39 -9.73
N ALA A 164 3.74 14.24 -10.66
CA ALA A 164 2.95 14.69 -11.80
C ALA A 164 3.72 14.53 -13.14
N PRO A 165 3.99 13.29 -13.60
CA PRO A 165 4.73 13.05 -14.82
C PRO A 165 4.02 13.62 -16.06
N GLU A 166 4.77 14.31 -16.92
CA GLU A 166 4.25 14.88 -18.16
C GLU A 166 4.03 13.81 -19.24
N LYS A 167 2.97 13.99 -20.05
CA LYS A 167 2.66 13.17 -21.24
C LYS A 167 2.61 11.67 -20.94
N VAL A 168 2.19 11.29 -19.72
CA VAL A 168 2.08 9.90 -19.28
C VAL A 168 0.74 9.31 -19.72
N SER A 169 0.67 7.98 -19.86
CA SER A 169 -0.58 7.25 -20.05
C SER A 169 -0.57 5.94 -19.25
N GLY A 170 -1.73 5.28 -19.13
CA GLY A 170 -1.86 4.01 -18.42
C GLY A 170 -2.64 4.16 -17.12
N THR A 171 -2.14 3.59 -16.03
CA THR A 171 -2.91 3.43 -14.79
C THR A 171 -2.17 3.96 -13.57
N VAL A 172 -2.92 4.40 -12.57
CA VAL A 172 -2.39 4.83 -11.27
C VAL A 172 -3.07 4.09 -10.13
N TYR A 173 -2.26 3.50 -9.26
CA TYR A 173 -2.67 3.04 -7.95
C TYR A 173 -2.04 3.93 -6.89
N ARG A 174 -2.86 4.56 -6.05
CA ARG A 174 -2.37 5.40 -4.96
C ARG A 174 -3.21 5.28 -3.70
N LEU A 175 -2.57 5.46 -2.55
CA LEU A 175 -3.26 5.49 -1.27
C LEU A 175 -3.81 6.88 -0.96
N LEU A 176 -2.99 7.91 -1.13
CA LEU A 176 -3.38 9.31 -0.87
C LEU A 176 -3.48 10.12 -2.17
N PRO A 177 -4.49 11.00 -2.31
CA PRO A 177 -4.63 11.89 -3.47
C PRO A 177 -3.50 12.88 -3.59
N GLY A 178 -3.32 13.38 -4.80
CA GLY A 178 -2.27 14.33 -5.11
C GLY A 178 -2.22 14.67 -6.60
N PRO A 179 -1.23 15.48 -7.01
CA PRO A 179 -1.01 15.91 -8.40
C PRO A 179 -1.17 14.82 -9.47
N VAL A 180 -0.81 13.57 -9.19
CA VAL A 180 -0.93 12.44 -10.14
C VAL A 180 -2.35 12.23 -10.68
N ASP A 181 -3.37 12.65 -9.93
CA ASP A 181 -4.78 12.59 -10.34
C ASP A 181 -5.10 13.44 -11.56
N GLY A 182 -4.34 14.52 -11.78
CA GLY A 182 -4.49 15.41 -12.93
C GLY A 182 -3.76 14.94 -14.18
N CYS A 183 -3.00 13.84 -14.11
CA CYS A 183 -2.12 13.41 -15.20
C CYS A 183 -2.81 12.58 -16.29
N GLY A 184 -4.12 12.33 -16.19
CA GLY A 184 -4.86 11.54 -17.17
C GLY A 184 -4.59 10.02 -17.11
N LEU A 185 -4.15 9.51 -15.95
CA LEU A 185 -4.01 8.08 -15.68
C LEU A 185 -5.32 7.49 -15.18
N ASP A 186 -5.65 6.29 -15.66
CA ASP A 186 -6.82 5.54 -15.19
C ASP A 186 -6.58 5.06 -13.75
N ARG A 187 -7.44 5.48 -12.83
CA ARG A 187 -7.32 5.08 -11.43
C ARG A 187 -7.74 3.63 -11.25
N VAL A 188 -6.88 2.84 -10.61
CA VAL A 188 -7.16 1.46 -10.21
C VAL A 188 -7.07 1.33 -8.68
N ALA A 189 -7.81 0.38 -8.12
CA ALA A 189 -7.80 0.02 -6.71
C ALA A 189 -6.95 -1.23 -6.44
N ALA A 190 -6.75 -1.55 -5.16
CA ALA A 190 -6.03 -2.77 -4.75
C ALA A 190 -6.70 -4.03 -5.32
N GLY A 191 -8.03 -4.05 -5.33
CA GLY A 191 -8.83 -5.15 -5.87
C GLY A 191 -8.58 -5.36 -7.36
N ASP A 192 -8.46 -4.28 -8.14
CA ASP A 192 -8.20 -4.35 -9.59
C ASP A 192 -6.81 -4.93 -9.88
N LEU A 193 -5.80 -4.55 -9.08
CA LEU A 193 -4.44 -5.10 -9.20
C LEU A 193 -4.39 -6.61 -8.88
N VAL A 194 -5.20 -7.07 -7.92
CA VAL A 194 -5.25 -8.50 -7.57
C VAL A 194 -6.08 -9.27 -8.59
N ALA A 195 -7.21 -8.72 -9.04
CA ALA A 195 -8.08 -9.35 -10.03
C ALA A 195 -7.35 -9.57 -11.36
N SER A 196 -6.40 -8.70 -11.72
CA SER A 196 -5.62 -8.82 -12.95
C SER A 196 -4.52 -9.90 -12.90
N LEU A 197 -4.29 -10.53 -11.74
CA LEU A 197 -3.32 -11.63 -11.58
C LEU A 197 -3.93 -13.03 -11.80
N GLY A 198 -5.26 -13.13 -11.94
CA GLY A 198 -6.00 -14.38 -12.15
C GLY A 198 -6.30 -14.70 -13.62
#